data_AF-A0A367JIF0-F1
#
_entry.id   AF-A0A367JIF0-F1
#
_cell.length_a   1.000
_cell.length_b   1.000
_cell.length_c   1.000
_cell.angle_alpha   90.00
_cell.angle_beta   90.00
_cell.angle_gamma   90.00
#
_symmetry.space_group_name_H-M   'P 1'
#
loop_
_entity.id
_entity.type
_entity.pdbx_description
1 polymer ?
#
loop_
_entity_poly.entity_id
_entity_poly.type
_entity_poly.pdbx_seq_one_letter_code
_entity_poly.pdbx_strand_id
1 'polypeptide(L)'
;MSFFANLAAQVESFFDPSCYDETKDETKDDDFIEQQLAAEEHRYDSFAAVRHDAQVKYFVDGQNYCWAVSEAIAHAQECIYIEDWWLTPELYMRRPPSKYPEFRLDRLLKRKADEGVKIYIVIYKEVELALTLDSRHTKDTLQSLSENIIVLRHPDHNLGGTFFWSHHEKFVVVDNRIAFLGGIDLCFGRWDTHGHALADFNGNDPESELFI
;
A
#
# COMPACT_ATOMS: atom_id res chain seq x y z
N MET A 1 -4.48 -2.40 26.00
CA MET A 1 -3.08 -2.06 25.65
C MET A 1 -2.24 -3.26 25.20
N SER A 2 -2.49 -4.50 25.66
CA SER A 2 -1.69 -5.69 25.30
C SER A 2 -1.81 -6.18 23.84
N PHE A 3 -2.94 -5.94 23.17
CA PHE A 3 -3.17 -6.46 21.80
C PHE A 3 -2.38 -5.67 20.74
N PHE A 4 -2.39 -4.34 20.83
CA PHE A 4 -1.66 -3.46 19.91
C PHE A 4 -0.14 -3.63 20.01
N ALA A 5 0.41 -3.81 21.22
CA ALA A 5 1.83 -4.07 21.41
C ALA A 5 2.26 -5.42 20.79
N ASN A 6 1.38 -6.43 20.81
CA ASN A 6 1.66 -7.73 20.23
C ASN A 6 1.60 -7.69 18.69
N LEU A 7 0.63 -6.96 18.12
CA LEU A 7 0.54 -6.77 16.67
C LEU A 7 1.74 -5.97 16.13
N ALA A 8 2.12 -4.88 16.80
CA ALA A 8 3.29 -4.09 16.43
C ALA A 8 4.56 -4.96 16.46
N ALA A 9 4.80 -5.71 17.54
CA ALA A 9 5.96 -6.60 17.63
C ALA A 9 5.96 -7.72 16.57
N GLN A 10 4.80 -8.30 16.25
CA GLN A 10 4.68 -9.31 15.18
C GLN A 10 4.90 -8.74 13.79
N VAL A 11 4.64 -7.46 13.58
CA VAL A 11 4.83 -6.77 12.31
C VAL A 11 6.29 -6.32 12.20
N GLU A 12 6.85 -5.74 13.26
CA GLU A 12 8.26 -5.41 13.41
C GLU A 12 9.17 -6.62 13.16
N SER A 13 8.80 -7.82 13.63
CA SER A 13 9.62 -9.03 13.40
C SER A 13 9.75 -9.43 11.92
N PHE A 14 8.84 -9.02 11.03
CA PHE A 14 9.00 -9.23 9.59
C PHE A 14 10.04 -8.28 8.97
N PHE A 15 10.35 -7.19 9.66
CA PHE A 15 11.32 -6.18 9.22
C PHE A 15 12.68 -6.32 9.90
N ASP A 16 12.89 -7.37 10.72
CA ASP A 16 14.18 -7.65 11.35
C ASP A 16 15.20 -8.07 10.27
N PRO A 17 16.30 -7.32 10.04
CA PRO A 17 17.31 -7.70 9.05
C PRO A 17 17.90 -9.10 9.30
N SER A 18 17.92 -9.56 10.55
CA SER A 18 18.48 -10.86 10.93
C SER A 18 17.65 -12.07 10.50
N CYS A 19 16.39 -11.89 10.06
CA CYS A 19 15.64 -12.96 9.43
C CYS A 19 15.98 -13.17 7.94
N TYR A 20 16.86 -12.34 7.39
CA TYR A 20 17.35 -12.43 6.02
C TYR A 20 18.79 -12.97 6.02
N ASP A 21 19.03 -14.02 5.22
CA ASP A 21 20.34 -14.66 5.12
C ASP A 21 21.22 -13.91 4.11
N GLU A 22 22.03 -12.96 4.61
CA GLU A 22 23.00 -12.17 3.84
C GLU A 22 24.11 -13.02 3.18
N THR A 23 24.18 -14.34 3.43
CA THR A 23 25.26 -15.21 2.92
C THR A 23 24.98 -15.84 1.55
N LYS A 24 23.79 -15.62 0.97
CA LYS A 24 23.56 -15.99 -0.42
C LYS A 24 24.27 -14.98 -1.33
N ASP A 25 25.13 -15.49 -2.19
CA ASP A 25 25.71 -14.76 -3.31
C ASP A 25 24.57 -14.39 -4.28
N GLU A 26 23.89 -13.27 -3.99
CA GLU A 26 22.73 -12.71 -4.68
C GLU A 26 23.06 -12.17 -6.09
N THR A 27 24.30 -12.35 -6.56
CA THR A 27 24.73 -11.89 -7.90
C THR A 27 24.54 -12.94 -9.00
N LYS A 28 23.89 -14.07 -8.71
CA LYS A 28 23.33 -14.95 -9.76
C LYS A 28 22.06 -14.33 -10.32
N ASP A 29 22.27 -13.22 -11.03
CA ASP A 29 21.37 -12.49 -11.93
C ASP A 29 19.90 -12.86 -11.73
N ASP A 30 19.26 -12.32 -10.69
CA ASP A 30 17.83 -12.55 -10.40
C ASP A 30 16.98 -12.29 -11.65
N ASP A 31 17.38 -11.33 -12.49
CA ASP A 31 16.78 -11.06 -13.80
C ASP A 31 16.84 -12.26 -14.75
N PHE A 32 17.94 -13.04 -14.75
CA PHE A 32 18.05 -14.26 -15.54
C PHE A 32 17.11 -15.36 -15.02
N ILE A 33 17.01 -15.51 -13.70
CA ILE A 33 16.09 -16.47 -13.08
C ILE A 33 14.64 -16.09 -13.38
N GLU A 34 14.28 -14.82 -13.22
CA GLU A 34 12.93 -14.32 -13.54
C GLU A 34 12.60 -14.46 -15.03
N GLN A 35 13.55 -14.19 -15.93
CA GLN A 35 13.37 -14.43 -17.37
C GLN A 35 13.16 -15.92 -17.68
N GLN A 36 13.93 -16.80 -17.04
CA GLN A 36 13.77 -18.24 -17.22
C GLN A 36 12.39 -18.69 -16.73
N LEU A 37 11.98 -18.27 -15.52
CA LEU A 37 10.67 -18.59 -14.97
C LEU A 37 9.54 -18.04 -15.85
N ALA A 38 9.66 -16.81 -16.36
CA ALA A 38 8.64 -16.23 -17.24
C ALA A 38 8.47 -16.98 -18.57
N ALA A 39 9.47 -17.77 -19.00
CA ALA A 39 9.41 -18.59 -20.20
C ALA A 39 8.79 -19.99 -19.97
N GLU A 40 8.56 -20.38 -18.72
CA GLU A 40 7.98 -21.66 -18.33
C GLU A 40 6.44 -21.55 -18.18
N GLU A 41 5.73 -22.66 -18.40
CA GLU A 41 4.30 -22.75 -18.13
C GLU A 41 4.06 -23.05 -16.64
N HIS A 42 3.29 -22.20 -15.97
CA HIS A 42 2.97 -22.35 -14.54
C HIS A 42 1.54 -22.81 -14.31
N ARG A 43 1.27 -23.23 -13.07
CA ARG A 43 -0.07 -23.60 -12.62
C ARG A 43 -1.07 -22.48 -12.93
N TYR A 44 -2.19 -22.83 -13.57
CA TYR A 44 -3.26 -21.91 -13.98
C TYR A 44 -2.85 -20.87 -15.04
N ASP A 45 -1.86 -21.17 -15.87
CA ASP A 45 -1.34 -20.26 -16.90
C ASP A 45 -0.86 -18.92 -16.29
N SER A 46 -0.43 -18.96 -15.02
CA SER A 46 0.10 -17.80 -14.32
C SER A 46 1.44 -17.37 -14.91
N PHE A 47 1.74 -16.08 -14.86
CA PHE A 47 3.09 -15.59 -15.16
C PHE A 47 4.11 -15.94 -14.07
N ALA A 48 3.63 -16.27 -12.86
CA ALA A 48 4.47 -16.49 -11.68
C ALA A 48 4.55 -17.98 -11.33
N ALA A 49 5.76 -18.46 -11.08
CA ALA A 49 6.00 -19.79 -10.54
C ALA A 49 5.53 -19.92 -9.08
N VAL A 50 5.22 -21.15 -8.65
CA VAL A 50 4.88 -21.43 -7.26
C VAL A 50 6.10 -21.22 -6.37
N ARG A 51 6.00 -20.29 -5.41
CA ARG A 51 7.01 -20.09 -4.35
C ARG A 51 6.62 -20.91 -3.12
N HIS A 52 7.45 -21.88 -2.77
CA HIS A 52 7.27 -22.69 -1.56
C HIS A 52 7.83 -21.95 -0.33
N ASP A 53 7.29 -22.25 0.84
CA ASP A 53 7.72 -21.69 2.14
C ASP A 53 7.63 -20.15 2.24
N ALA A 54 6.77 -19.53 1.42
CA ALA A 54 6.45 -18.12 1.53
C ALA A 54 5.78 -17.81 2.87
N GLN A 55 6.27 -16.79 3.58
CA GLN A 55 5.63 -16.31 4.79
C GLN A 55 4.40 -15.47 4.43
N VAL A 56 3.23 -15.87 4.94
CA VAL A 56 1.95 -15.22 4.61
C VAL A 56 1.22 -14.84 5.89
N LYS A 57 0.70 -13.62 5.94
CA LYS A 57 -0.17 -13.12 7.00
C LYS A 57 -1.46 -12.58 6.40
N TYR A 58 -2.60 -12.98 6.98
CA TYR A 58 -3.91 -12.49 6.58
C TYR A 58 -4.35 -11.35 7.50
N PHE A 59 -5.03 -10.37 6.91
CA PHE A 59 -5.65 -9.27 7.62
C PHE A 59 -7.16 -9.31 7.36
N VAL A 60 -7.93 -9.16 8.43
CA VAL A 60 -9.37 -8.94 8.39
C VAL A 60 -9.60 -7.49 8.77
N ASP A 61 -10.44 -6.80 7.99
CA ASP A 61 -10.75 -5.37 8.09
C ASP A 61 -9.56 -4.43 7.82
N GLY A 62 -9.85 -3.13 7.69
CA GLY A 62 -8.87 -2.11 7.32
C GLY A 62 -7.90 -1.74 8.44
N GLN A 63 -8.28 -1.86 9.71
CA GLN A 63 -7.45 -1.37 10.83
C GLN A 63 -6.06 -2.01 10.85
N ASN A 64 -6.00 -3.35 10.88
CA ASN A 64 -4.73 -4.06 11.00
C ASN A 64 -3.94 -4.05 9.67
N TYR A 65 -4.65 -4.05 8.54
CA TYR A 65 -4.04 -3.91 7.22
C TYR A 65 -3.33 -2.56 7.07
N CYS A 66 -4.05 -1.45 7.29
CA CYS A 66 -3.48 -0.11 7.19
C CYS A 66 -2.34 0.11 8.20
N TRP A 67 -2.45 -0.46 9.40
CA TRP A 67 -1.36 -0.43 10.37
C TRP A 67 -0.11 -1.12 9.82
N ALA A 68 -0.24 -2.36 9.34
CA ALA A 68 0.89 -3.14 8.83
C ALA A 68 1.54 -2.49 7.59
N VAL A 69 0.74 -1.96 6.66
CA VAL A 69 1.23 -1.20 5.50
C VAL A 69 2.02 0.03 5.97
N SER A 70 1.53 0.75 6.99
CA SER A 70 2.22 1.93 7.51
C SER A 70 3.55 1.60 8.19
N GLU A 71 3.66 0.45 8.87
CA GLU A 71 4.93 -0.04 9.41
C GLU A 71 5.92 -0.37 8.29
N ALA A 72 5.46 -1.05 7.23
CA ALA A 72 6.31 -1.39 6.09
C ALA A 72 6.87 -0.15 5.41
N ILE A 73 6.00 0.82 5.10
CA ILE A 73 6.42 2.09 4.48
C ILE A 73 7.39 2.84 5.40
N ALA A 74 7.15 2.87 6.71
CA ALA A 74 8.04 3.55 7.66
C ALA A 74 9.47 2.99 7.63
N HIS A 75 9.61 1.67 7.43
CA HIS A 75 10.90 0.97 7.38
C HIS A 75 11.52 0.89 5.97
N ALA A 76 10.82 1.33 4.92
CA ALA A 76 11.31 1.28 3.54
C ALA A 76 12.68 1.98 3.38
N GLN A 77 13.58 1.41 2.59
CA GLN A 77 14.94 1.94 2.40
C GLN A 77 15.24 2.31 0.95
N GLU A 78 14.59 1.67 -0.02
CA GLU A 78 14.96 1.77 -1.43
C GLU A 78 13.77 2.23 -2.29
N CYS A 79 12.69 1.46 -2.26
CA CYS A 79 11.54 1.72 -3.14
C CYS A 79 10.20 1.30 -2.55
N ILE A 80 9.15 2.00 -2.98
CA ILE A 80 7.76 1.68 -2.69
C ILE A 80 6.98 1.71 -4.00
N TYR A 81 6.26 0.64 -4.29
CA TYR A 81 5.29 0.57 -5.37
C TYR A 81 3.88 0.52 -4.78
N ILE A 82 2.98 1.34 -5.28
CA ILE A 82 1.56 1.35 -4.88
C ILE A 82 0.70 1.28 -6.13
N GLU A 83 -0.26 0.36 -6.13
CA GLU A 83 -1.35 0.36 -7.10
C GLU A 83 -2.69 0.31 -6.38
N ASP A 84 -3.61 1.19 -6.79
CA ASP A 84 -4.93 1.32 -6.19
C ASP A 84 -5.97 1.70 -7.25
N TRP A 85 -7.21 1.21 -7.07
CA TRP A 85 -8.35 1.70 -7.84
C TRP A 85 -8.76 3.10 -7.39
N TRP A 86 -8.67 3.37 -6.08
CA TRP A 86 -8.85 4.69 -5.52
C TRP A 86 -7.87 4.89 -4.37
N LEU A 87 -7.04 5.94 -4.43
CA LEU A 87 -6.10 6.28 -3.38
C LEU A 87 -6.44 7.67 -2.82
N THR A 88 -6.38 7.84 -1.50
CA THR A 88 -6.61 9.14 -0.87
C THR A 88 -5.35 9.58 -0.11
N PRO A 89 -4.62 10.61 -0.58
CA PRO A 89 -3.39 11.07 0.07
C PRO A 89 -3.59 11.42 1.55
N GLU A 90 -4.77 11.92 1.90
CA GLU A 90 -5.11 12.37 3.26
C GLU A 90 -5.60 11.26 4.19
N LEU A 91 -5.57 9.99 3.77
CA LEU A 91 -5.95 8.85 4.63
C LEU A 91 -5.01 8.71 5.83
N TYR A 92 -5.55 8.66 7.03
CA TYR A 92 -4.81 8.24 8.23
C TYR A 92 -4.72 6.71 8.32
N MET A 93 -3.49 6.21 8.22
CA MET A 93 -3.18 4.77 8.27
C MET A 93 -3.27 4.20 9.69
N ARG A 94 -3.03 5.05 10.69
CA ARG A 94 -3.16 4.73 12.12
C ARG A 94 -4.14 5.70 12.77
N ARG A 95 -4.97 5.19 13.69
CA ARG A 95 -6.05 5.95 14.32
C ARG A 95 -6.07 5.72 15.85
N PRO A 96 -6.49 6.70 16.67
CA PRO A 96 -7.06 8.00 16.28
C PRO A 96 -5.99 8.95 15.69
N PRO A 97 -6.35 9.81 14.71
CA PRO A 97 -5.39 10.70 14.05
C PRO A 97 -4.67 11.68 14.97
N SER A 98 -5.30 12.09 16.07
CA SER A 98 -4.70 12.93 17.13
C SER A 98 -3.39 12.36 17.70
N LYS A 99 -3.30 11.02 17.78
CA LYS A 99 -2.14 10.30 18.34
C LYS A 99 -1.09 9.94 17.30
N TYR A 100 -1.50 9.87 16.03
CA TYR A 100 -0.67 9.41 14.93
C TYR A 100 -0.72 10.37 13.72
N PRO A 101 -0.57 11.69 13.91
CA PRO A 101 -0.72 12.67 12.84
C PRO A 101 0.31 12.49 11.71
N GLU A 102 1.46 11.92 12.01
CA GLU A 102 2.55 11.61 11.10
C GLU A 102 2.28 10.39 10.20
N PHE A 103 1.27 9.59 10.52
CA PHE A 103 0.87 8.41 9.76
C PHE A 103 -0.31 8.67 8.81
N ARG A 104 -0.54 9.94 8.45
CA ARG A 104 -1.30 10.27 7.24
C ARG A 104 -0.48 9.91 6.01
N LEU A 105 -1.09 9.27 5.02
CA LEU A 105 -0.38 8.63 3.91
C LEU A 105 0.55 9.60 3.17
N ASP A 106 0.06 10.79 2.82
CA ASP A 106 0.84 11.87 2.19
C ASP A 106 2.10 12.23 3.00
N ARG A 107 1.97 12.43 4.32
CA ARG A 107 3.06 12.79 5.23
C ARG A 107 4.08 11.66 5.35
N LEU A 108 3.59 10.43 5.45
CA LEU A 108 4.41 9.23 5.55
C LEU A 108 5.24 9.03 4.27
N LEU A 109 4.59 9.08 3.10
CA LEU A 109 5.27 8.94 1.80
C LEU A 109 6.26 10.09 1.57
N LYS A 110 5.88 11.33 1.90
CA LYS A 110 6.81 12.46 1.81
C LYS A 110 8.06 12.23 2.65
N ARG A 111 7.92 11.81 3.90
CA ARG A 111 9.05 11.55 4.80
C ARG A 111 10.01 10.52 4.20
N LYS A 112 9.49 9.41 3.67
CA LYS A 112 10.32 8.38 3.03
C LYS A 112 10.97 8.87 1.74
N ALA A 113 10.25 9.65 0.95
CA ALA A 113 10.80 10.29 -0.25
C ALA A 113 11.94 11.27 0.08
N ASP A 114 11.82 12.04 1.17
CA ASP A 114 12.87 12.94 1.67
C ASP A 114 14.12 12.16 2.16
N GLU A 115 13.93 10.93 2.65
CA GLU A 115 15.01 10.00 3.04
C GLU A 115 15.69 9.31 1.83
N GLY A 116 15.19 9.56 0.61
CA GLY A 116 15.77 9.04 -0.63
C GLY A 116 15.02 7.86 -1.26
N VAL A 117 13.99 7.34 -0.60
CA VAL A 117 13.16 6.23 -1.11
C VAL A 117 12.43 6.65 -2.39
N LYS A 118 12.47 5.80 -3.42
CA LYS A 118 11.76 6.03 -4.68
C LYS A 118 10.34 5.48 -4.61
N ILE A 119 9.34 6.31 -4.90
CA ILE A 119 7.93 5.95 -4.74
C ILE A 119 7.24 6.04 -6.09
N TYR A 120 6.71 4.92 -6.55
CA TYR A 120 6.02 4.79 -7.83
C TYR A 120 4.58 4.38 -7.59
N ILE A 121 3.65 5.15 -8.13
CA ILE A 121 2.23 4.97 -7.88
C ILE A 121 1.50 4.87 -9.23
N VAL A 122 0.71 3.82 -9.40
CA VAL A 122 -0.27 3.70 -10.48
C VAL A 122 -1.65 3.78 -9.86
N ILE A 123 -2.50 4.68 -10.38
CA ILE A 123 -3.90 4.76 -9.96
C ILE A 123 -4.81 4.69 -11.17
N TYR A 124 -6.00 4.11 -10.97
CA TYR A 124 -7.03 4.12 -11.99
C TYR A 124 -7.40 5.56 -12.36
N LYS A 125 -7.30 5.86 -13.65
CA LYS A 125 -7.86 7.09 -14.22
C LYS A 125 -9.33 6.83 -14.49
N GLU A 126 -10.17 7.48 -13.71
CA GLU A 126 -11.61 7.35 -13.76
C GLU A 126 -12.24 8.14 -14.92
N VAL A 127 -13.42 7.68 -15.35
CA VAL A 127 -14.31 8.49 -16.17
C VAL A 127 -14.96 9.53 -15.27
N GLU A 128 -14.40 10.74 -15.24
CA GLU A 128 -14.76 11.84 -14.33
C GLU A 128 -16.27 12.14 -14.25
N LEU A 129 -17.03 11.91 -15.33
CA LEU A 129 -18.49 12.12 -15.35
C LEU A 129 -19.28 11.05 -14.57
N ALA A 130 -18.68 9.88 -14.37
CA ALA A 130 -19.34 8.71 -13.78
C ALA A 130 -18.86 8.39 -12.35
N LEU A 131 -17.66 8.83 -11.98
CA LEU A 131 -16.99 8.44 -10.73
C LEU A 131 -16.35 9.65 -10.05
N THR A 132 -16.36 9.65 -8.72
CA THR A 132 -15.86 10.75 -7.87
C THR A 132 -14.55 10.39 -7.15
N LEU A 133 -13.69 9.59 -7.78
CA LEU A 133 -12.43 9.14 -7.17
C LEU A 133 -11.40 10.27 -7.07
N ASP A 134 -11.45 11.21 -8.01
CA ASP A 134 -10.52 12.33 -8.14
C ASP A 134 -9.05 11.87 -8.17
N SER A 135 -8.74 10.98 -9.12
CA SER A 135 -7.37 10.52 -9.32
C SER A 135 -6.45 11.68 -9.70
N ARG A 136 -7.00 12.79 -10.23
CA ARG A 136 -6.23 13.98 -10.54
C ARG A 136 -5.73 14.66 -9.28
N HIS A 137 -6.59 14.92 -8.29
CA HIS A 137 -6.19 15.42 -6.99
C HIS A 137 -5.08 14.55 -6.38
N THR A 138 -5.25 13.23 -6.44
CA THR A 138 -4.27 12.27 -5.92
C THR A 138 -2.90 12.43 -6.59
N LYS A 139 -2.87 12.44 -7.93
CA LYS A 139 -1.63 12.63 -8.70
C LYS A 139 -0.97 13.97 -8.38
N ASP A 140 -1.74 15.04 -8.46
CA ASP A 140 -1.21 16.40 -8.32
C ASP A 140 -0.70 16.63 -6.89
N THR A 141 -1.42 16.13 -5.88
CA THR A 141 -1.02 16.20 -4.47
C THR A 141 0.26 15.41 -4.22
N LEU A 142 0.31 14.12 -4.55
CA LEU A 142 1.46 13.27 -4.19
C LEU A 142 2.74 13.62 -4.95
N GLN A 143 2.65 13.88 -6.26
CA GLN A 143 3.85 14.27 -7.02
C GLN A 143 4.41 15.64 -6.60
N SER A 144 3.58 16.52 -6.03
CA SER A 144 4.05 17.83 -5.55
C SER A 144 4.90 17.72 -4.28
N LEU A 145 4.85 16.60 -3.56
CA LEU A 145 5.53 16.43 -2.28
C LEU A 145 7.05 16.22 -2.42
N SER A 146 7.50 15.57 -3.50
CA SER A 146 8.91 15.27 -3.77
C SER A 146 9.11 14.76 -5.20
N GLU A 147 10.28 15.05 -5.80
CA GLU A 147 10.70 14.49 -7.10
C GLU A 147 10.89 12.96 -7.07
N ASN A 148 11.03 12.38 -5.87
CA ASN A 148 11.11 10.94 -5.68
C ASN A 148 9.74 10.25 -5.75
N ILE A 149 8.64 10.99 -5.90
CA ILE A 149 7.28 10.44 -6.00
C ILE A 149 6.74 10.64 -7.41
N ILE A 150 6.53 9.54 -8.13
CA ILE A 150 6.01 9.54 -9.50
C ILE A 150 4.63 8.88 -9.52
N VAL A 151 3.62 9.59 -10.05
CA VAL A 151 2.25 9.08 -10.13
C VAL A 151 1.75 9.01 -11.57
N LEU A 152 1.41 7.81 -12.00
CA LEU A 152 0.79 7.51 -13.28
C LEU A 152 -0.70 7.26 -13.11
N ARG A 153 -1.48 7.72 -14.09
CA ARG A 153 -2.92 7.48 -14.17
C ARG A 153 -3.23 6.78 -15.47
N HIS A 154 -3.99 5.69 -15.43
CA HIS A 154 -4.35 4.90 -16.61
C HIS A 154 -5.73 4.23 -16.41
N PRO A 155 -6.56 4.04 -17.46
CA PRO A 155 -6.34 4.33 -18.89
C PRO A 155 -6.77 5.74 -19.33
N ASP A 156 -6.29 6.17 -20.49
CA ASP A 156 -6.87 7.32 -21.18
C ASP A 156 -8.20 6.96 -21.87
N HIS A 157 -9.18 7.85 -21.74
CA HIS A 157 -10.56 7.68 -22.22
C HIS A 157 -10.85 8.46 -23.52
N ASN A 158 -9.85 8.61 -24.40
CA ASN A 158 -10.06 9.25 -25.71
C ASN A 158 -10.98 8.39 -26.60
N LEU A 159 -11.44 8.92 -27.74
CA LEU A 159 -12.26 8.16 -28.70
C LEU A 159 -11.56 6.85 -29.10
N GLY A 160 -12.18 5.70 -28.79
CA GLY A 160 -11.62 4.35 -28.97
C GLY A 160 -10.84 3.80 -27.77
N GLY A 161 -10.72 4.56 -26.68
CA GLY A 161 -10.10 4.16 -25.43
C GLY A 161 -10.94 3.21 -24.57
N THR A 162 -10.38 2.80 -23.44
CA THR A 162 -11.04 1.87 -22.51
C THR A 162 -11.97 2.64 -21.58
N PHE A 163 -13.28 2.38 -21.61
CA PHE A 163 -14.28 3.10 -20.79
C PHE A 163 -14.92 2.27 -19.68
N PHE A 164 -14.98 0.95 -19.84
CA PHE A 164 -15.75 0.06 -18.96
C PHE A 164 -14.89 -0.80 -18.03
N TRP A 165 -13.57 -0.80 -18.24
CA TRP A 165 -12.62 -1.55 -17.45
C TRP A 165 -11.75 -0.61 -16.63
N SER A 166 -11.26 -1.09 -15.50
CA SER A 166 -10.40 -0.37 -14.59
C SER A 166 -9.24 -1.23 -14.14
N HIS A 167 -8.13 -0.58 -13.82
CA HIS A 167 -7.11 -1.14 -12.92
C HIS A 167 -7.74 -1.25 -11.53
N HIS A 168 -7.93 -2.48 -11.05
CA HIS A 168 -8.72 -2.77 -9.85
C HIS A 168 -7.94 -3.53 -8.77
N GLU A 169 -6.74 -3.98 -9.10
CA GLU A 169 -5.76 -4.46 -8.16
C GLU A 169 -5.48 -3.40 -7.06
N LYS A 170 -5.23 -3.91 -5.85
CA LYS A 170 -4.74 -3.12 -4.73
C LYS A 170 -3.52 -3.80 -4.18
N PHE A 171 -2.37 -3.15 -4.29
CA PHE A 171 -1.17 -3.67 -3.65
C PHE A 171 -0.20 -2.57 -3.24
N VAL A 172 0.63 -2.91 -2.27
CA VAL A 172 1.81 -2.14 -1.86
C VAL A 172 2.99 -3.09 -1.83
N VAL A 173 4.07 -2.76 -2.53
CA VAL A 173 5.33 -3.49 -2.48
C VAL A 173 6.40 -2.57 -1.91
N VAL A 174 7.11 -3.04 -0.89
CA VAL A 174 8.20 -2.30 -0.22
C VAL A 174 9.51 -3.04 -0.43
N ASP A 175 10.51 -2.33 -0.95
CA ASP A 175 11.89 -2.77 -1.18
C ASP A 175 12.00 -4.12 -1.92
N ASN A 176 11.06 -4.41 -2.83
CA ASN A 176 10.93 -5.69 -3.55
C ASN A 176 10.89 -6.95 -2.65
N ARG A 177 10.63 -6.78 -1.35
CA ARG A 177 10.72 -7.86 -0.34
C ARG A 177 9.38 -8.17 0.31
N ILE A 178 8.57 -7.15 0.55
CA ILE A 178 7.29 -7.30 1.25
C ILE A 178 6.17 -6.76 0.37
N ALA A 179 5.18 -7.61 0.11
CA ALA A 179 4.01 -7.27 -0.68
C ALA A 179 2.72 -7.40 0.15
N PHE A 180 1.87 -6.39 0.06
CA PHE A 180 0.51 -6.38 0.56
C PHE A 180 -0.41 -6.45 -0.66
N LEU A 181 -1.38 -7.37 -0.68
CA LEU A 181 -2.37 -7.46 -1.73
C LEU A 181 -3.73 -7.87 -1.17
N GLY A 182 -4.82 -7.40 -1.78
CA GLY A 182 -6.16 -7.77 -1.35
C GLY A 182 -7.26 -6.87 -1.90
N GLY A 183 -8.32 -6.71 -1.10
CA GLY A 183 -9.50 -5.91 -1.47
C GLY A 183 -9.56 -4.50 -0.87
N ILE A 184 -8.51 -4.07 -0.15
CA ILE A 184 -8.52 -2.82 0.63
C ILE A 184 -7.66 -1.79 -0.08
N ASP A 185 -8.31 -0.81 -0.73
CA ASP A 185 -7.64 0.37 -1.26
C ASP A 185 -7.14 1.31 -0.13
N LEU A 186 -6.08 2.08 -0.37
CA LEU A 186 -5.62 3.13 0.55
C LEU A 186 -6.42 4.43 0.40
N CYS A 187 -7.74 4.36 0.61
CA CYS A 187 -8.63 5.52 0.56
C CYS A 187 -9.70 5.54 1.65
N PHE A 188 -10.50 6.61 1.66
CA PHE A 188 -11.58 6.79 2.62
C PHE A 188 -12.62 5.65 2.60
N GLY A 189 -13.20 5.40 3.77
CA GLY A 189 -14.23 4.37 3.99
C GLY A 189 -13.71 2.92 4.08
N ARG A 190 -12.41 2.67 3.88
CA ARG A 190 -11.83 1.31 3.96
C ARG A 190 -11.32 0.94 5.34
N TRP A 191 -10.89 1.93 6.12
CA TRP A 191 -10.47 1.71 7.49
C TRP A 191 -11.69 1.37 8.35
N ASP A 192 -11.66 0.20 8.99
CA ASP A 192 -12.66 -0.23 9.95
C ASP A 192 -12.03 -1.22 10.94
N THR A 193 -12.70 -1.39 12.07
CA THR A 193 -12.37 -2.40 13.08
C THR A 193 -13.37 -3.55 12.99
N HIS A 194 -13.05 -4.67 13.63
CA HIS A 194 -13.97 -5.80 13.75
C HIS A 194 -15.31 -5.45 14.44
N GLY A 195 -15.36 -4.31 15.15
CA GLY A 195 -16.58 -3.82 15.77
C GLY A 195 -17.59 -3.21 14.80
N HIS A 196 -17.18 -2.86 13.57
CA HIS A 196 -18.01 -2.25 12.52
C HIS A 196 -18.96 -1.18 13.07
N ALA A 197 -18.39 -0.21 13.80
CA ALA A 197 -19.17 0.80 14.52
C ALA A 197 -19.95 1.68 13.53
N LEU A 198 -21.25 1.81 13.75
CA LEU A 198 -22.12 2.64 12.89
C LEU A 198 -22.02 4.14 13.17
N ALA A 199 -21.49 4.51 14.34
CA ALA A 199 -21.35 5.89 14.76
C ALA A 199 -19.98 6.10 15.43
N ASP A 200 -19.31 7.17 15.05
CA ASP A 200 -18.08 7.64 15.69
C ASP A 200 -18.43 8.75 16.68
N PHE A 201 -19.01 8.35 17.81
CA PHE A 201 -19.37 9.28 18.88
C PHE A 201 -18.64 8.92 20.15
N ASN A 202 -17.67 9.75 20.51
CA ASN A 202 -16.82 9.53 21.68
C ASN A 202 -17.12 10.51 22.83
N GLY A 203 -18.38 10.93 22.94
CA GLY A 203 -18.81 11.86 23.99
C GLY A 203 -18.21 13.26 23.79
N ASN A 204 -17.43 13.72 24.78
CA ASN A 204 -16.82 15.05 24.78
C ASN A 204 -15.31 15.02 24.46
N ASP A 205 -14.77 13.89 24.00
CA ASP A 205 -13.35 13.76 23.66
C ASP A 205 -13.15 13.69 22.13
N PRO A 206 -13.06 14.85 21.44
CA PRO A 206 -12.85 14.88 19.99
C PRO A 206 -11.51 14.27 19.57
N GLU A 207 -10.54 14.16 20.47
CA GLU A 207 -9.23 13.55 20.18
C GLU A 207 -9.31 12.02 20.03
N SER A 208 -10.47 11.41 20.31
CA SER A 208 -10.66 9.97 20.19
C SER A 208 -11.40 9.54 18.92
N GLU A 209 -11.81 10.49 18.08
CA GLU A 209 -12.44 10.22 16.78
C GLU A 209 -11.59 9.31 15.90
N LEU A 210 -12.24 8.30 15.33
CA LEU A 210 -11.63 7.25 14.54
C LEU A 210 -11.99 7.31 13.07
N PHE A 211 -13.06 7.97 12.63
CA PHE A 211 -13.57 7.85 11.27
C PHE A 211 -13.55 9.17 10.46
N ILE A 212 -12.70 10.11 10.89
CA ILE A 212 -12.43 11.39 10.21
C ILE A 212 -11.62 11.25 8.92
#